data_AF-A0A1B3NCW7-F1
#
_entry.id   AF-A0A1B3NCW7-F1
#
_cell.length_a   1.000
_cell.length_b   1.000
_cell.length_c   1.000
_cell.angle_alpha   90.00
_cell.angle_beta   90.00
_cell.angle_gamma   90.00
#
_symmetry.space_group_name_H-M   'P 1'
#
loop_
_entity.id
_entity.type
_entity.pdbx_description
1 polymer ?
#
loop_
_entity_poly.entity_id
_entity_poly.type
_entity_poly.pdbx_seq_one_letter_code
_entity_poly.pdbx_strand_id
1 'polypeptide(L)'
;MSFDDVYPYQIEVEMPSSGADDCVAAMTEWLAYWEVEHAVRPSSAGARHLTRFGFTDLRYARAFKMAFGGTLYLPEDEIEALKVQMDIEEEDRLERLARSYPD
;
A
#
# COMPACT_ATOMS: atom_id res chain seq x y z
N MET A 1 -0.99 5.14 22.43
CA MET A 1 -0.66 5.04 21.01
C MET A 1 -1.88 4.55 20.27
N SER A 2 -2.42 5.36 19.37
CA SER A 2 -3.56 4.98 18.52
C SER A 2 -3.06 4.10 17.37
N PHE A 3 -3.91 3.24 16.80
CA PHE A 3 -3.56 2.38 15.65
C PHE A 3 -2.88 3.17 14.51
N ASP A 4 -3.41 4.36 14.25
CA ASP A 4 -2.97 5.30 13.23
C ASP A 4 -1.56 5.88 13.50
N ASP A 5 -1.18 5.96 14.78
CA ASP A 5 0.11 6.49 15.25
C ASP A 5 1.24 5.46 15.09
N VAL A 6 0.90 4.17 15.15
CA VAL A 6 1.87 3.05 14.99
C VAL A 6 1.98 2.62 13.53
N TYR A 7 0.87 2.70 12.78
CA TYR A 7 0.80 2.33 11.37
C TYR A 7 0.35 3.53 10.54
N PRO A 8 1.26 4.49 10.27
CA PRO A 8 0.93 5.72 9.55
C PRO A 8 0.58 5.46 8.08
N TYR A 9 1.03 4.34 7.51
CA TYR A 9 0.78 3.97 6.13
C TYR A 9 -0.32 2.92 6.06
N GLN A 10 -1.53 3.32 5.66
CA GLN A 10 -2.69 2.42 5.65
C GLN A 10 -3.23 2.22 4.25
N ILE A 11 -3.61 0.99 3.93
CA ILE A 11 -4.26 0.65 2.66
C ILE A 11 -5.63 0.10 2.94
N GLU A 12 -6.64 0.72 2.35
CA GLU A 12 -8.01 0.21 2.38
C GLU A 12 -8.28 -0.57 1.09
N VAL A 13 -8.65 -1.83 1.26
CA VAL A 13 -8.97 -2.75 0.16
C VAL A 13 -10.44 -3.13 0.27
N GLU A 14 -11.15 -3.02 -0.84
CA GLU A 14 -12.53 -3.52 -0.96
C GLU A 14 -12.49 -5.04 -1.11
N MET A 15 -13.08 -5.72 -0.13
CA MET A 15 -13.20 -7.17 -0.11
C MET A 15 -14.49 -7.61 -0.80
N PRO A 16 -14.47 -8.78 -1.45
CA PRO A 16 -15.69 -9.38 -1.96
C PRO A 16 -16.63 -9.72 -0.79
N SER A 17 -17.94 -9.50 -0.98
CA SER A 17 -18.96 -9.84 0.02
C SER A 17 -18.99 -11.32 0.42
N SER A 18 -18.52 -12.19 -0.47
CA SER A 18 -18.34 -13.62 -0.20
C SER A 18 -16.85 -13.94 -0.25
N GLY A 19 -16.32 -14.58 0.79
CA GLY A 19 -14.91 -14.99 0.84
C GLY A 19 -13.94 -13.90 1.33
N ALA A 20 -14.44 -12.83 1.97
CA ALA A 20 -13.59 -11.78 2.54
C ALA A 20 -12.52 -12.35 3.49
N ASP A 21 -12.89 -13.27 4.38
CA ASP A 21 -11.95 -13.90 5.33
C ASP A 21 -10.84 -14.68 4.62
N ASP A 22 -11.15 -15.38 3.53
CA ASP A 22 -10.17 -16.13 2.74
C ASP A 22 -9.21 -15.19 2.01
N CYS A 23 -9.72 -14.10 1.43
CA CYS A 23 -8.89 -13.06 0.84
C CYS A 23 -7.96 -12.40 1.88
N VAL A 24 -8.48 -12.08 3.06
CA VAL A 24 -7.67 -11.51 4.15
C VAL A 24 -6.62 -12.51 4.62
N ALA A 25 -6.95 -13.79 4.73
CA ALA A 25 -6.00 -14.84 5.07
C ALA A 25 -4.88 -14.97 4.04
N ALA A 26 -5.21 -14.98 2.74
CA ALA A 26 -4.23 -15.04 1.66
C ALA A 26 -3.31 -13.81 1.63
N MET A 27 -3.87 -12.61 1.84
CA MET A 27 -3.08 -11.37 1.93
C MET A 27 -2.16 -11.38 3.16
N THR A 28 -2.65 -11.87 4.30
CA THR A 28 -1.88 -11.99 5.55
C THR A 28 -0.74 -13.01 5.40
N GLU A 29 -0.99 -14.14 4.74
CA GLU A 29 0.03 -15.15 4.44
C GLU A 29 1.12 -14.60 3.52
N TRP A 30 0.75 -13.84 2.49
CA TRP A 30 1.73 -13.17 1.63
C TRP A 30 2.59 -12.19 2.43
N LEU A 31 2.01 -11.38 3.31
CA LEU A 31 2.77 -10.47 4.18
C LEU A 31 3.69 -11.22 5.15
N ALA A 32 3.23 -12.34 5.69
CA ALA A 32 4.02 -13.20 6.56
C ALA A 32 5.21 -13.84 5.83
N TYR A 33 5.05 -14.23 4.56
CA TYR A 33 6.13 -14.76 3.73
C TYR A 33 7.30 -13.77 3.58
N TRP A 34 7.00 -12.46 3.55
CA TRP A 34 7.99 -11.40 3.49
C TRP A 34 8.42 -10.89 4.87
N GLU A 35 7.94 -11.50 5.96
CA GLU A 35 8.21 -11.11 7.34
C GLU A 35 7.85 -9.64 7.63
N VAL A 36 6.82 -9.12 6.96
CA VAL A 36 6.41 -7.72 7.09
C VAL A 36 5.55 -7.54 8.33
N GLU A 37 5.97 -6.63 9.21
CA GLU A 37 5.14 -6.18 10.33
C GLU A 37 3.94 -5.38 9.80
N HIS A 38 2.74 -5.84 10.15
CA HIS A 38 1.49 -5.25 9.67
C HIS A 38 0.38 -5.39 10.72
N ALA A 39 -0.66 -4.59 10.56
CA ALA A 39 -1.88 -4.75 11.34
C ALA A 39 -3.10 -4.72 10.44
N VAL A 40 -4.05 -5.62 10.69
CA VAL A 40 -5.29 -5.73 9.90
C VAL A 40 -6.46 -5.24 10.75
N ARG A 41 -7.30 -4.38 10.19
CA ARG A 41 -8.51 -3.91 10.85
C ARG A 41 -9.69 -3.90 9.87
N PRO A 42 -10.83 -4.51 10.22
CA PRO A 42 -12.04 -4.36 9.42
C PRO A 42 -12.47 -2.89 9.44
N SER A 43 -12.73 -2.33 8.26
CA SER A 43 -13.24 -0.98 8.06
C SER A 43 -14.71 -1.09 7.67
N SER A 44 -15.61 -0.88 8.63
CA SER A 44 -17.04 -0.86 8.39
C SER A 44 -17.49 0.53 7.91
N ALA A 45 -16.97 0.99 6.79
CA ALA A 45 -17.41 2.23 6.16
C ALA A 45 -18.58 1.94 5.19
N GLY A 46 -19.79 1.86 5.75
CA GLY A 46 -21.03 1.69 4.98
C GLY A 46 -21.30 0.25 4.52
N ALA A 47 -21.98 0.09 3.38
CA ALA A 47 -22.39 -1.20 2.81
C ALA A 47 -21.26 -1.97 2.10
N ARG A 48 -20.03 -1.44 2.11
CA ARG A 48 -18.86 -2.05 1.47
C ARG A 48 -18.05 -2.82 2.53
N HIS A 49 -17.59 -4.01 2.18
CA HIS A 49 -16.68 -4.78 3.02
C HIS A 49 -15.26 -4.25 2.84
N LEU A 50 -14.90 -3.18 3.53
CA LEU A 50 -13.55 -2.62 3.43
C LEU A 50 -12.67 -3.22 4.53
N THR A 51 -11.43 -3.53 4.21
CA THR A 51 -10.42 -3.96 5.18
C THR A 51 -9.22 -3.04 5.07
N ARG A 52 -8.75 -2.54 6.22
CA ARG A 52 -7.53 -1.75 6.30
C ARG A 52 -6.35 -2.59 6.73
N PHE A 53 -5.26 -2.43 5.99
CA PHE A 53 -3.94 -2.96 6.31
C PHE A 53 -3.03 -1.78 6.66
N GLY A 54 -2.55 -1.75 7.90
CA GLY A 54 -1.59 -0.77 8.40
C GLY A 54 -0.17 -1.30 8.31
N PHE A 55 0.73 -0.43 7.87
CA PHE A 55 2.16 -0.70 7.71
C PHE A 55 2.98 0.38 8.42
N THR A 56 4.15 -0.03 8.93
CA THR A 56 5.13 0.85 9.57
C THR A 56 6.02 1.56 8.55
N ASP A 57 6.17 0.99 7.36
CA ASP A 57 7.02 1.51 6.28
C ASP A 57 6.22 1.65 4.98
N LEU A 58 6.40 2.78 4.32
CA LEU A 58 5.76 3.13 3.06
C LEU A 58 6.06 2.13 1.93
N ARG A 59 7.26 1.54 1.92
CA ARG A 59 7.68 0.60 0.87
C ARG A 59 6.83 -0.67 0.90
N TYR A 60 6.48 -1.16 2.09
CA TYR A 60 5.60 -2.30 2.26
C TYR A 60 4.18 -1.99 1.80
N ALA A 61 3.68 -0.81 2.17
CA ALA A 61 2.38 -0.34 1.68
C ALA A 61 2.36 -0.25 0.14
N ARG A 62 3.38 0.36 -0.49
CA ARG A 62 3.47 0.44 -1.96
C ARG A 62 3.51 -0.94 -2.61
N ALA A 63 4.33 -1.86 -2.11
CA ALA A 63 4.42 -3.22 -2.63
C ALA A 63 3.07 -3.95 -2.52
N PHE A 64 2.40 -3.82 -1.37
CA PHE A 64 1.07 -4.38 -1.15
C PHE A 64 0.03 -3.80 -2.11
N LYS A 65 0.02 -2.47 -2.30
CA LYS A 65 -0.86 -1.79 -3.27
C LYS A 65 -0.62 -2.26 -4.70
N MET A 66 0.63 -2.51 -5.10
CA MET A 66 0.92 -3.06 -6.44
C MET A 66 0.44 -4.50 -6.60
N ALA A 67 0.52 -5.32 -5.54
CA ALA A 67 0.12 -6.72 -5.58
C ALA A 67 -1.41 -6.91 -5.53
N PHE A 68 -2.11 -6.16 -4.67
CA PHE A 68 -3.52 -6.39 -4.35
C PHE A 68 -4.44 -5.22 -4.70
N GLY A 69 -3.89 -4.07 -5.07
CA GLY A 69 -4.65 -2.84 -5.30
C GLY A 69 -5.04 -2.12 -4.00
N GLY A 70 -6.10 -1.31 -4.06
CA GLY A 70 -6.62 -0.55 -2.93
C GLY A 70 -6.19 0.91 -2.87
N THR A 71 -6.75 1.61 -1.89
CA THR A 71 -6.54 3.04 -1.65
C THR A 71 -5.52 3.22 -0.52
N LEU A 72 -4.36 3.77 -0.86
CA LEU A 72 -3.33 4.14 0.11
C LEU A 72 -3.69 5.47 0.76
N TYR A 73 -3.80 5.47 2.08
CA TYR A 73 -3.89 6.64 2.93
C TYR A 73 -2.51 7.01 3.43
N LEU A 74 -2.12 8.25 3.15
CA LEU A 74 -0.87 8.86 3.58
C LEU A 74 -1.20 10.02 4.51
N PRO A 75 -0.38 10.26 5.55
CA PRO A 75 -0.44 11.52 6.27
C PRO A 75 -0.06 12.68 5.32
N GLU A 76 -0.68 13.84 5.51
CA GLU A 76 -0.59 14.98 4.58
C GLU A 76 0.86 15.43 4.31
N ASP A 77 1.73 15.37 5.32
CA ASP A 77 3.16 15.70 5.23
C ASP A 77 3.94 14.78 4.25
N GLU A 78 3.56 13.50 4.17
CA GLU A 78 4.25 12.52 3.33
C GLU A 78 3.75 12.56 1.88
N ILE A 79 2.54 13.08 1.62
CA ILE A 79 1.99 13.20 0.25
C ILE A 79 2.86 14.13 -0.60
N GLU A 80 3.36 15.22 -0.02
CA GLU A 80 4.28 16.12 -0.72
C GLU A 80 5.66 15.46 -0.96
N ALA A 81 6.21 14.78 0.04
CA ALA A 81 7.50 14.08 -0.09
C ALA A 81 7.46 12.94 -1.13
N LEU A 82 6.35 12.17 -1.19
CA LEU A 82 6.16 11.10 -2.17
C LEU A 82 6.04 11.61 -3.61
N LYS A 83 5.36 12.75 -3.82
CA LYS A 83 5.26 13.36 -5.15
C LYS A 83 6.65 13.71 -5.68
N VAL A 84 7.49 14.28 -4.83
CA VAL A 84 8.87 14.61 -5.17
C VAL A 84 9.69 13.36 -5.48
N GLN A 85 9.54 12.26 -4.72
CA GLN A 85 10.28 11.02 -5.00
C GLN A 85 9.81 10.29 -6.27
N MET A 86 8.50 10.26 -6.56
CA MET A 86 7.99 9.66 -7.80
C MET A 86 8.46 10.40 -9.05
N ASP A 87 8.52 11.72 -9.00
CA ASP A 87 9.10 12.54 -10.08
C ASP A 87 10.56 12.12 -10.33
N ILE A 88 11.35 11.95 -9.26
CA ILE A 88 12.77 11.56 -9.36
C ILE A 88 12.97 10.14 -9.91
N GLU A 89 12.18 9.16 -9.46
CA GLU A 89 12.29 7.77 -9.96
C GLU A 89 11.78 7.61 -11.40
N GLU A 90 10.73 8.35 -11.78
CA GLU A 90 10.20 8.35 -13.14
C GLU A 90 11.16 9.06 -14.12
N GLU A 91 11.77 10.18 -13.70
CA GLU A 91 12.78 10.90 -14.48
C GLU A 91 14.06 10.03 -14.68
N ASP A 92 14.55 9.32 -13.65
CA ASP A 92 15.70 8.40 -13.78
C ASP A 92 15.39 7.21 -14.71
N ARG A 93 14.15 6.70 -14.68
CA ARG A 93 13.70 5.63 -15.58
C ARG A 93 13.62 6.13 -17.03
N LEU A 94 13.08 7.32 -17.25
CA LEU A 94 13.01 7.97 -18.57
C LEU A 94 14.42 8.29 -19.10
N GLU A 95 15.33 8.79 -18.27
CA GLU A 95 16.71 9.09 -18.66
C GLU A 95 17.48 7.81 -19.04
N ARG A 96 17.30 6.72 -18.27
CA ARG A 96 17.89 5.40 -18.58
C ARG A 96 17.34 4.82 -19.87
N LEU A 97 16.05 5.02 -20.16
CA LEU A 97 15.41 4.58 -21.40
C LEU A 97 15.89 5.40 -22.60
N ALA A 98 15.98 6.72 -22.46
CA ALA A 98 16.48 7.62 -23.50
C ALA A 98 17.94 7.34 -23.86
N ARG A 99 18.78 7.00 -22.88
CA ARG A 99 20.17 6.60 -23.11
C ARG A 99 20.31 5.25 -23.85
N SER A 100 19.26 4.42 -23.83
CA SER A 100 19.23 3.10 -24.50
C SER A 100 18.77 3.18 -25.96
N TYR A 101 18.35 4.35 -26.45
CA TYR A 101 18.09 4.64 -27.86
C TYR A 101 18.99 5.78 -28.34
N PRO A 102 20.25 5.50 -28.73
CA PRO A 102 21.05 6.45 -29.47
C PRO A 102 20.50 6.55 -30.91
N ASP A 103 20.28 7.78 -31.38
CA ASP A 103 20.02 8.11 -32.80
C ASP A 103 21.20 7.66 -33.68
#